data_AF-L9VR75-F1
#
_entry.id   AF-L9VR75-F1
#
_cell.length_a   1.000
_cell.length_b   1.000
_cell.length_c   1.000
_cell.angle_alpha   90.00
_cell.angle_beta   90.00
_cell.angle_gamma   90.00
#
_symmetry.space_group_name_H-M   'P 1'
#
loop_
_entity.id
_entity.type
_entity.pdbx_description
1 polymer ?
#
loop_
_entity_poly.entity_id
_entity_poly.type
_entity_poly.pdbx_seq_one_letter_code
_entity_poly.pdbx_strand_id
1 'polypeptide(L)' 'MRKIARHRGVDESQIIQRAVEKGLEELWRDIVITQYLEGELSREAAIDELGRETVRKVDTAAQYVEADVEWGLDA' A
#
# COMPACT_ATOMS: atom_id res chain seq x y z
N MET A 1 -20.96 12.71 0.06
CA MET A 1 -20.46 14.10 0.02
C MET A 1 -21.26 15.02 0.93
N ARG A 2 -22.47 15.45 0.57
CA ARG A 2 -23.30 16.44 1.31
C ARG A 2 -23.61 16.13 2.78
N LYS A 3 -23.62 14.87 3.20
CA LYS A 3 -23.75 14.46 4.62
C LYS A 3 -22.42 14.53 5.39
N ILE A 4 -21.29 14.24 4.74
CA ILE A 4 -19.93 14.28 5.33
C ILE A 4 -19.48 15.74 5.51
N ALA A 5 -19.72 16.58 4.49
CA ALA A 5 -19.47 18.02 4.53
C ALA A 5 -20.20 18.70 5.70
N ARG A 6 -21.50 18.40 5.86
CA ARG A 6 -22.32 18.93 6.97
C ARG A 6 -21.87 18.47 8.35
N HIS A 7 -21.37 17.25 8.49
CA HIS A 7 -20.91 16.72 9.79
C HIS A 7 -19.52 17.19 10.19
N ARG A 8 -18.66 17.54 9.23
CA ARG A 8 -17.27 17.95 9.51
C ARG A 8 -17.02 19.45 9.34
N GLY A 9 -18.00 20.23 8.87
CA GLY A 9 -17.84 21.67 8.64
C GLY A 9 -16.86 22.01 7.51
N VAL A 10 -16.60 21.06 6.60
CA VAL A 10 -15.61 21.18 5.53
C VAL A 10 -16.32 21.20 4.18
N ASP A 11 -15.83 22.02 3.25
CA ASP A 11 -16.39 22.11 1.89
C ASP A 11 -16.26 20.78 1.14
N GLU A 12 -17.21 20.48 0.23
CA GLU A 12 -17.18 19.26 -0.58
C GLU A 12 -15.92 19.16 -1.43
N SER A 13 -15.38 20.29 -1.92
CA SER A 13 -14.12 20.34 -2.67
C SER A 13 -12.92 19.85 -1.85
N GLN A 14 -12.85 20.23 -0.56
CA GLN A 14 -11.78 19.79 0.33
C GLN A 14 -11.87 18.29 0.63
N ILE A 15 -13.08 17.74 0.74
CA ILE A 15 -13.29 16.31 0.92
C ILE A 15 -12.82 15.55 -0.32
N ILE A 16 -13.16 16.04 -1.52
CA ILE A 16 -12.73 15.44 -2.79
C ILE A 16 -11.20 15.49 -2.90
N GLN A 17 -10.60 16.65 -2.66
CA GLN A 17 -9.15 16.80 -2.70
C GLN A 17 -8.48 15.79 -1.77
N ARG A 18 -8.94 15.68 -0.52
CA ARG A 18 -8.33 14.74 0.43
C ARG A 18 -8.50 13.29 0.03
N ALA A 19 -9.61 12.94 -0.61
CA ALA A 19 -9.82 11.60 -1.13
C ALA A 19 -8.87 11.31 -2.31
N VAL A 20 -8.67 12.28 -3.21
CA VAL A 20 -7.73 12.16 -4.33
C VAL A 20 -6.29 12.04 -3.84
N GLU A 21 -5.86 12.89 -2.91
CA GLU A 21 -4.52 12.82 -2.30
C GLU A 21 -4.26 11.44 -1.69
N LYS A 22 -5.20 10.94 -0.88
CA LYS A 22 -5.08 9.61 -0.29
C LYS A 22 -5.07 8.49 -1.33
N GLY A 23 -5.91 8.58 -2.36
CA GLY A 23 -5.92 7.60 -3.43
C GLY A 23 -4.60 7.57 -4.20
N LEU A 24 -3.98 8.73 -4.42
CA LEU A 24 -2.67 8.81 -5.07
C LEU A 24 -1.56 8.24 -4.18
N GLU A 25 -1.58 8.53 -2.88
CA GLU A 25 -0.65 7.93 -1.90
C GLU A 25 -0.78 6.39 -1.89
N GLU A 26 -1.99 5.85 -1.93
CA GLU A 26 -2.25 4.40 -1.99
C GLU A 26 -1.74 3.80 -3.30
N LEU A 27 -2.03 4.42 -4.45
CA LEU A 27 -1.55 3.95 -5.76
C LEU A 27 -0.02 3.96 -5.86
N TRP A 28 0.64 5.00 -5.34
CA TRP A 28 2.11 5.05 -5.32
C TRP A 28 2.68 3.91 -4.48
N ARG A 29 2.08 3.67 -3.30
CA ARG A 29 2.48 2.58 -2.43
C ARG A 29 2.37 1.22 -3.11
N ASP A 30 1.30 0.96 -3.84
CA ASP A 30 1.10 -0.30 -4.57
C ASP A 30 2.16 -0.50 -5.68
N ILE A 31 2.53 0.57 -6.38
CA ILE A 31 3.60 0.53 -7.40
C ILE A 31 4.93 0.14 -6.75
N VAL A 32 5.30 0.79 -5.65
CA VAL A 32 6.58 0.52 -4.97
C VAL A 32 6.62 -0.90 -4.39
N ILE A 33 5.50 -1.38 -3.83
CA ILE A 33 5.40 -2.76 -3.34
C ILE A 33 5.57 -3.76 -4.48
N THR A 34 4.92 -3.52 -5.62
CA THR A 34 5.04 -4.39 -6.81
C THR A 34 6.49 -4.47 -7.29
N GLN A 35 7.14 -3.33 -7.51
CA GLN A 35 8.54 -3.29 -7.95
C GLN A 35 9.49 -3.96 -6.94
N TYR A 36 9.23 -3.82 -5.64
CA TYR A 36 10.01 -4.48 -4.61
C TYR A 36 9.86 -6.01 -4.65
N LEU A 37 8.62 -6.51 -4.76
CA LEU A 37 8.33 -7.95 -4.81
C LEU A 37 8.84 -8.59 -6.12
N GLU A 38 8.85 -7.84 -7.23
CA GLU A 38 9.41 -8.27 -8.51
C GLU A 38 10.94 -8.20 -8.55
N GLY A 39 11.58 -7.68 -7.50
CA GLY A 39 13.03 -7.52 -7.41
C GLY A 39 13.60 -6.37 -8.25
N GLU A 40 12.73 -5.53 -8.81
CA GLU A 40 13.10 -4.33 -9.57
C GLU A 40 13.56 -3.18 -8.67
N LEU A 41 13.13 -3.20 -7.40
CA LEU A 41 13.51 -2.24 -6.38
C LEU A 41 14.27 -2.92 -5.24
N SER A 42 15.39 -2.34 -4.82
CA SER A 42 16.14 -2.87 -3.68
C SER A 42 15.37 -2.67 -2.36
N ARG A 43 15.70 -3.48 -1.36
CA ARG A 43 15.10 -3.38 -0.03
C ARG A 43 15.37 -2.04 0.62
N GLU A 44 16.58 -1.51 0.50
CA GLU A 44 16.94 -0.19 1.01
C GLU A 44 16.10 0.90 0.35
N ALA A 45 15.95 0.88 -0.99
CA ALA A 45 15.13 1.85 -1.71
C ALA A 45 13.65 1.73 -1.36
N ALA A 46 13.13 0.51 -1.18
CA ALA A 46 11.76 0.29 -0.70
C ALA A 46 11.56 0.82 0.73
N ILE A 47 12.57 0.74 1.59
CA ILE A 47 12.53 1.31 2.95
C ILE A 47 12.47 2.83 2.91
N ASP A 48 13.21 3.46 1.99
CA ASP A 48 13.20 4.91 1.85
C ASP A 48 11.84 5.43 1.38
N GLU A 49 11.17 4.70 0.49
CA GLU A 49 9.84 5.06 -0.04
C GLU A 49 8.68 4.71 0.90
N LEU A 50 8.71 3.53 1.55
CA LEU A 50 7.56 2.97 2.29
C LEU A 50 7.74 2.94 3.82
N GLY A 51 8.97 3.15 4.28
CA GLY A 51 9.38 2.94 5.66
C GLY A 51 9.64 1.47 6.02
N ARG A 52 10.57 1.27 6.96
CA ARG A 52 11.03 -0.05 7.42
C ARG A 52 9.91 -0.98 7.88
N GLU A 53 8.91 -0.44 8.58
CA GLU A 53 7.81 -1.27 9.11
C GLU A 53 6.95 -1.83 7.97
N THR A 54 6.66 -1.02 6.95
CA THR A 54 5.88 -1.44 5.79
C THR A 54 6.61 -2.53 5.02
N VAL A 55 7.90 -2.32 4.72
CA VAL A 55 8.71 -3.32 4.01
C VAL A 55 8.76 -4.64 4.78
N ARG A 56 8.95 -4.60 6.11
CA ARG A 56 8.91 -5.81 6.95
C ARG A 56 7.56 -6.55 6.85
N LYS A 57 6.44 -5.84 6.78
CA LYS A 57 5.10 -6.45 6.63
C LYS A 57 4.95 -7.10 5.26
N VAL A 58 5.44 -6.44 4.20
CA VAL A 58 5.47 -6.99 2.84
C VAL A 58 6.32 -8.26 2.78
N ASP A 59 7.55 -8.23 3.34
CA ASP A 59 8.44 -9.39 3.45
C ASP A 59 7.73 -10.57 4.13
N THR A 60 7.06 -10.29 5.25
CA THR A 60 6.35 -11.31 6.04
C THR A 60 5.17 -11.90 5.25
N ALA A 61 4.40 -11.05 4.56
CA ALA A 61 3.27 -11.50 3.76
C ALA A 61 3.71 -12.37 2.58
N ALA A 62 4.80 -11.99 1.89
CA ALA A 62 5.36 -12.77 0.79
C ALA A 62 5.79 -14.17 1.25
N GLN A 63 6.46 -14.29 2.40
CA GLN A 63 6.86 -15.57 2.98
C GLN A 63 5.67 -16.50 3.27
N TYR A 64 4.57 -15.96 3.80
CA TYR A 64 3.37 -16.76 4.05
C TYR A 64 2.72 -17.25 2.74
N VAL A 65 2.65 -16.39 1.72
CA VAL A 65 2.11 -16.78 0.42
C VAL A 65 2.99 -17.83 -0.25
N GLU A 66 4.31 -17.69 -0.18
CA GLU A 66 5.25 -18.69 -0.72
C GLU A 66 5.10 -20.04 -0.02
N ALA A 67 5.01 -20.05 1.31
CA ALA A 67 4.76 -21.25 2.09
C ALA A 67 3.42 -21.91 1.71
N ASP A 68 2.35 -21.14 1.54
CA ASP A 68 1.04 -21.66 1.12
C ASP A 68 1.10 -22.31 -0.27
N VAL A 69 1.87 -21.72 -1.20
CA VAL A 69 2.07 -22.28 -2.55
C VAL A 69 2.87 -23.58 -2.49
N GLU A 70 3.95 -23.65 -1.71
CA GLU A 70 4.76 -24.86 -1.53
C GLU A 70 3.90 -26.02 -1.01
N TRP A 71 3.08 -25.77 0.02
CA TRP A 71 2.16 -26.78 0.57
C TRP A 71 1.15 -27.30 -0.45
N GLY A 72 0.68 -26.44 -1.37
CA GLY A 72 -0.26 -26.82 -2.43
C GLY A 72 0.38 -27.62 -3.57
N LEU A 73 1.70 -27.52 -3.75
CA LEU A 73 2.45 -28.27 -4.77
C LEU A 73 2.95 -29.63 -4.25
N ASP A 74 3.09 -29.79 -2.93
CA ASP A 74 3.48 -31.04 -2.27
C ASP A 74 2.30 -31.98 -1.92
N ALA A 75 1.06 -31.64 -2.34
CA ALA A 75 -0.17 -32.41 -2.16
C ALA A 75 -0.59 -33.22 -3.40
#